data_AF-A0A269VUS1-F1
#
_entry.id   AF-A0A269VUS1-F1
#
_cell.length_a   1.000
_cell.length_b   1.000
_cell.length_c   1.000
_cell.angle_alpha   90.00
_cell.angle_beta   90.00
_cell.angle_gamma   90.00
#
_symmetry.space_group_name_H-M   'P 1'
#
loop_
_entity.id
_entity.type
_entity.pdbx_description
1 polymer ?
#
loop_
_entity_poly.entity_id
_entity_poly.type
_entity_poly.pdbx_seq_one_letter_code
_entity_poly.pdbx_strand_id
1 'polypeptide(L)'
;MRYYKPKEIADELQISTSALRHYEAWGVVPPPERAENGHRLYTSEHVAYFRCLRAMFPGFGYGMTYEVLRFIQKRELDDALWLVNAEQAKLQQEKMLADQTLALLEDPSLEMVKGKRLKPRMTIGEVAELADVETSAIRHWEKEGLLSPERNPDNGYRLYTPLHVRQILLIRSLRKTVFFLEKIKGIVQAVEHQSIEQARKMMREALSVIHERIRQQFHGVYKLVELCIELGLIDGSDAALTRTLHTFEGGGT
;
A
#
# COMPACT_ATOMS: atom_id res chain seq x y z
N MET A 1 24.73 27.70 -17.31
CA MET A 1 23.52 27.09 -16.72
C MET A 1 22.33 27.41 -17.62
N ARG A 2 21.51 26.44 -18.02
CA ARG A 2 20.30 26.68 -18.82
C ARG A 2 19.14 27.01 -17.87
N TYR A 3 18.36 28.03 -18.22
CA TYR A 3 17.13 28.37 -17.51
C TYR A 3 15.89 27.91 -18.30
N TYR A 4 14.86 27.50 -17.57
CA TYR A 4 13.60 26.98 -18.10
C TYR A 4 12.47 27.98 -17.87
N LYS A 5 11.62 28.18 -18.88
CA LYS A 5 10.45 29.04 -18.74
C LYS A 5 9.35 28.31 -17.97
N PRO A 6 8.56 28.97 -17.10
CA PRO A 6 7.45 28.32 -16.39
C PRO A 6 6.48 27.58 -17.32
N LYS A 7 6.24 28.13 -18.52
CA LYS A 7 5.39 27.50 -19.53
C LYS A 7 5.98 26.20 -20.08
N GLU A 8 7.29 26.16 -20.33
CA GLU A 8 7.99 24.96 -20.80
C GLU A 8 7.83 23.81 -19.80
N ILE A 9 8.03 24.09 -18.51
CA ILE A 9 7.87 23.13 -17.42
C ILE A 9 6.40 22.68 -17.30
N ALA A 10 5.47 23.64 -17.37
CA ALA A 10 4.05 23.38 -17.25
C ALA A 10 3.51 22.49 -18.40
N ASP A 11 3.95 22.77 -19.64
CA ASP A 11 3.60 22.00 -20.83
C ASP A 11 4.17 20.57 -20.73
N GLU A 12 5.43 20.42 -20.28
CA GLU A 12 6.06 19.12 -20.07
C GLU A 12 5.32 18.27 -19.03
N LEU A 13 4.91 18.88 -17.92
CA LEU A 13 4.26 18.18 -16.81
C LEU A 13 2.74 18.10 -16.93
N GLN A 14 2.18 18.65 -18.02
CA GLN A 14 0.74 18.76 -18.28
C GLN A 14 -0.02 19.39 -17.10
N ILE A 15 0.48 20.51 -16.60
CA ILE A 15 -0.12 21.28 -15.50
C ILE A 15 -0.22 22.76 -15.86
N SER A 16 -0.90 23.54 -15.03
CA SER A 16 -0.90 25.00 -15.16
C SER A 16 0.40 25.60 -14.62
N THR A 17 0.80 26.75 -15.16
CA THR A 17 1.91 27.55 -14.60
C THR A 17 1.61 28.05 -13.18
N SER A 18 0.34 28.15 -12.79
CA SER A 18 -0.09 28.46 -11.42
C SER A 18 0.21 27.31 -10.46
N ALA A 19 0.15 26.05 -10.91
CA ALA A 19 0.47 24.89 -10.08
C ALA A 19 1.94 24.91 -9.64
N LEU A 20 2.86 25.32 -10.52
CA LEU A 20 4.29 25.51 -10.17
C LEU A 20 4.44 26.49 -9.00
N ARG A 21 3.68 27.59 -9.01
CA ARG A 21 3.70 28.59 -7.93
C ARG A 21 3.14 28.04 -6.62
N HIS A 22 2.15 27.15 -6.65
CA HIS A 22 1.64 26.50 -5.45
C HIS A 22 2.67 25.54 -4.86
N TYR A 23 3.37 24.78 -5.69
CA TYR A 23 4.44 23.89 -5.23
C TYR A 23 5.59 24.67 -4.59
N GLU A 24 5.99 25.82 -5.16
CA GLU A 24 6.92 26.74 -4.49
C GLU A 24 6.37 27.23 -3.15
N ALA A 25 5.12 27.69 -3.11
CA ALA A 25 4.50 28.23 -1.89
C ALA A 25 4.39 27.20 -0.76
N TRP A 26 4.30 25.91 -1.08
CA TRP A 26 4.31 24.81 -0.11
C TRP A 26 5.70 24.44 0.39
N GLY A 27 6.76 25.04 -0.16
CA GLY A 27 8.15 24.81 0.23
C GLY A 27 8.69 23.44 -0.17
N VAL A 28 8.11 22.82 -1.19
CA VAL A 28 8.49 21.46 -1.65
C VAL A 28 9.41 21.49 -2.86
N VAL A 29 9.64 22.69 -3.41
CA VAL A 29 10.63 22.98 -4.44
C VAL A 29 11.46 24.17 -3.94
N PRO A 30 12.80 24.16 -4.09
CA PRO A 30 13.62 25.29 -3.68
C PRO A 30 13.17 26.58 -4.39
N PRO A 31 13.28 27.74 -3.73
CA PRO A 31 12.89 29.01 -4.32
C PRO A 31 13.84 29.36 -5.48
N PRO A 32 13.34 29.60 -6.70
CA PRO A 32 14.19 29.98 -7.81
C PRO A 32 14.73 31.38 -7.63
N GLU A 33 15.94 31.61 -8.13
CA GLU A 33 16.50 32.94 -8.30
C GLU A 33 15.59 33.79 -9.20
N ARG A 34 15.75 35.11 -9.09
CA ARG A 34 15.00 36.07 -9.90
C ARG A 34 15.96 36.89 -10.74
N ALA A 35 15.61 37.07 -12.01
CA ALA A 35 16.27 38.04 -12.87
C ALA A 35 15.96 39.47 -12.40
N GLU A 36 16.72 40.45 -12.89
CA GLU A 36 16.54 41.88 -12.59
C GLU A 36 15.12 42.39 -12.86
N ASN A 37 14.45 41.81 -13.85
CA ASN A 37 13.05 42.09 -14.21
C ASN A 37 12.02 41.34 -13.34
N GLY A 38 12.45 40.66 -12.28
CA GLY A 38 11.61 39.94 -11.31
C GLY A 38 11.12 38.55 -11.76
N HIS A 39 11.47 38.10 -12.97
CA HIS A 39 11.09 36.79 -13.49
C HIS A 39 11.86 35.65 -12.82
N ARG A 40 11.18 34.51 -12.58
CA ARG A 40 11.78 33.30 -11.98
C ARG A 40 12.74 32.61 -12.94
N LEU A 41 13.89 32.23 -12.44
CA LEU A 41 14.94 31.50 -13.15
C LEU A 41 14.96 30.04 -12.69
N TYR A 42 14.14 29.19 -13.31
CA TYR A 42 14.17 27.76 -13.00
C TYR A 42 15.37 27.09 -13.66
N THR A 43 16.07 26.28 -12.89
CA THR A 43 17.22 25.47 -13.32
C THR A 43 16.79 24.02 -13.60
N SER A 44 17.72 23.18 -14.07
CA SER A 44 17.49 21.73 -14.22
C SER A 44 17.08 21.06 -12.90
N GLU A 45 17.67 21.48 -11.78
CA GLU A 45 17.28 21.02 -10.44
C GLU A 45 15.80 21.29 -10.15
N HIS A 46 15.31 22.50 -10.43
CA HIS A 46 13.89 22.84 -10.21
C HIS A 46 12.98 21.94 -11.06
N VAL A 47 13.36 21.70 -12.32
CA VAL A 47 12.61 20.80 -13.20
C VAL A 47 12.61 19.37 -12.64
N ALA A 48 13.74 18.88 -12.13
CA ALA A 48 13.83 17.57 -11.48
C ALA A 48 12.92 17.48 -10.24
N TYR A 49 12.87 18.52 -9.40
CA TYR A 49 11.95 18.59 -8.26
C TYR A 49 10.48 18.50 -8.71
N PHE A 50 10.08 19.25 -9.74
CA PHE A 50 8.70 19.21 -10.24
C PHE A 50 8.35 17.85 -10.84
N ARG A 51 9.27 17.21 -11.59
CA ARG A 51 9.10 15.85 -12.12
C ARG A 51 8.90 14.82 -11.01
N CYS A 52 9.78 14.85 -10.00
CA CYS A 52 9.70 13.97 -8.84
C CYS A 52 8.37 14.15 -8.10
N LEU A 53 8.00 15.40 -7.79
CA LEU A 53 6.76 15.74 -7.13
C LEU A 53 5.53 15.18 -7.87
N ARG A 54 5.47 15.36 -9.20
CA ARG A 54 4.34 14.89 -10.02
C ARG A 54 4.27 13.36 -10.10
N ALA A 55 5.42 12.70 -10.20
CA ALA A 55 5.50 11.25 -10.29
C ALA A 55 5.19 10.55 -8.95
N MET A 56 5.50 11.18 -7.81
CA MET A 56 5.25 10.58 -6.49
C MET A 56 3.78 10.67 -6.04
N PHE A 57 3.03 11.70 -6.45
CA PHE A 57 1.65 11.89 -5.98
C PHE A 57 0.71 10.69 -6.15
N PRO A 58 0.65 10.00 -7.31
CA PRO A 58 -0.28 8.89 -7.48
C PRO A 58 0.03 7.71 -6.54
N GLY A 59 1.30 7.40 -6.32
CA GLY A 59 1.72 6.23 -5.50
C GLY A 59 1.80 6.51 -4.00
N PHE A 60 2.24 7.70 -3.61
CA PHE A 60 2.59 8.06 -2.24
C PHE A 60 1.69 9.14 -1.63
N GLY A 61 0.90 9.84 -2.44
CA GLY A 61 0.05 10.93 -1.99
C GLY A 61 0.84 12.21 -1.65
N TYR A 62 0.10 13.29 -1.39
CA TYR A 62 0.66 14.63 -1.23
C TYR A 62 1.53 14.78 0.02
N GLY A 63 1.02 14.39 1.20
CA GLY A 63 1.69 14.64 2.49
C GLY A 63 3.07 14.01 2.56
N MET A 64 3.17 12.72 2.21
CA MET A 64 4.44 12.00 2.18
C MET A 64 5.38 12.56 1.11
N THR A 65 4.88 12.86 -0.09
CA THR A 65 5.71 13.46 -1.16
C THR A 65 6.35 14.76 -0.69
N TYR A 66 5.60 15.62 0.01
CA TYR A 66 6.14 16.87 0.54
C TYR A 66 7.23 16.65 1.57
N GLU A 67 7.04 15.67 2.46
CA GLU A 67 8.01 15.33 3.49
C GLU A 67 9.30 14.78 2.89
N VAL A 68 9.20 13.85 1.93
CA VAL A 68 10.35 13.34 1.15
C VAL A 68 11.13 14.50 0.51
N LEU A 69 10.46 15.40 -0.21
CA LEU A 69 11.15 16.50 -0.89
C LEU A 69 11.79 17.51 0.08
N ARG A 70 11.27 17.65 1.29
CA ARG A 70 11.90 18.47 2.34
C ARG A 70 13.16 17.81 2.90
N PHE A 71 13.16 16.50 3.10
CA PHE A 71 14.38 15.75 3.45
C PHE A 71 15.46 15.91 2.37
N ILE A 72 15.08 15.78 1.10
CA ILE A 72 16.00 15.98 -0.03
C ILE A 72 16.57 17.40 -0.06
N GLN A 73 15.76 18.44 0.18
CA GLN A 73 16.25 19.82 0.27
C GLN A 73 17.27 20.02 1.40
N LYS A 74 17.12 19.30 2.53
CA LYS A 74 18.07 19.30 3.64
C LYS A 74 19.28 18.38 3.42
N ARG A 75 19.32 17.66 2.29
CA ARG A 75 20.31 16.63 1.96
C ARG A 75 20.29 15.43 2.93
N GLU A 76 19.14 15.18 3.55
CA GLU A 76 18.88 14.04 4.45
C GLU A 76 18.35 12.85 3.61
N LEU A 77 19.23 12.28 2.77
CA LEU A 77 18.85 11.25 1.80
C LEU A 77 18.28 9.99 2.46
N ASP A 78 18.93 9.49 3.51
CA ASP A 78 18.54 8.23 4.14
C ASP A 78 17.16 8.31 4.78
N ASP A 79 16.82 9.43 5.43
CA ASP A 79 15.50 9.66 6.01
C ASP A 79 14.41 9.68 4.92
N ALA A 80 14.69 10.30 3.77
CA ALA A 80 13.79 10.30 2.62
C ALA A 80 13.54 8.88 2.10
N LEU A 81 14.61 8.07 1.95
CA LEU A 81 14.52 6.70 1.45
C LEU A 81 13.79 5.77 2.43
N TRP A 82 14.04 5.90 3.74
CA TRP A 82 13.33 5.12 4.75
C TRP A 82 11.84 5.46 4.82
N LEU A 83 11.48 6.74 4.62
CA LEU A 83 10.08 7.15 4.54
C LEU A 83 9.37 6.52 3.33
N VAL A 84 10.05 6.49 2.17
CA VAL A 84 9.55 5.82 0.96
C VAL A 84 9.38 4.32 1.17
N ASN A 85 10.40 3.66 1.71
CA ASN A 85 10.39 2.23 1.97
C ASN A 85 9.27 1.84 2.96
N ALA A 86 9.05 2.63 4.00
CA ALA A 86 7.97 2.39 4.96
C ALA A 86 6.58 2.40 4.30
N GLU A 87 6.33 3.28 3.33
CA GLU A 87 5.05 3.31 2.60
C GLU A 87 4.93 2.15 1.59
N GLN A 88 6.03 1.75 0.95
CA GLN A 88 6.04 0.56 0.10
C GLN A 88 5.78 -0.73 0.91
N ALA A 89 6.33 -0.82 2.12
CA ALA A 89 6.11 -1.94 3.02
C ALA A 89 4.62 -2.09 3.41
N LYS A 90 3.91 -0.97 3.60
CA LYS A 90 2.45 -1.00 3.82
C LYS A 90 1.71 -1.59 2.61
N LEU A 91 2.06 -1.17 1.39
CA LEU A 91 1.44 -1.71 0.18
C LEU A 91 1.72 -3.21 0.01
N GLN A 92 2.92 -3.68 0.37
CA GLN A 92 3.25 -5.10 0.38
C GLN A 92 2.41 -5.87 1.41
N GLN A 93 2.19 -5.31 2.61
CA GLN A 93 1.30 -5.91 3.60
C GLN A 93 -0.15 -5.99 3.09
N GLU A 94 -0.64 -4.94 2.42
CA GLU A 94 -1.95 -4.95 1.75
C GLU A 94 -2.04 -6.05 0.67
N LYS A 95 -0.99 -6.22 -0.14
CA LYS A 95 -0.92 -7.25 -1.18
C LYS A 95 -0.96 -8.66 -0.60
N MET A 96 -0.13 -8.93 0.43
CA MET A 96 -0.10 -10.23 1.09
C MET A 96 -1.46 -10.59 1.68
N LEU A 97 -2.16 -9.60 2.25
CA LEU A 97 -3.49 -9.81 2.79
C LEU A 97 -4.50 -10.12 1.68
N ALA A 98 -4.52 -9.33 0.61
CA ALA A 98 -5.41 -9.56 -0.52
C ALA A 98 -5.20 -10.95 -1.15
N ASP A 99 -3.95 -11.41 -1.28
CA ASP A 99 -3.64 -12.76 -1.77
C ASP A 99 -4.14 -13.86 -0.85
N GLN A 100 -3.93 -13.71 0.47
CA GLN A 100 -4.45 -14.66 1.45
C GLN A 100 -5.98 -14.72 1.41
N THR A 101 -6.64 -13.57 1.30
CA THR A 101 -8.11 -13.50 1.19
C THR A 101 -8.60 -14.13 -0.11
N LEU A 102 -7.94 -13.85 -1.24
CA LEU A 102 -8.32 -14.44 -2.52
C LEU A 102 -8.13 -15.97 -2.49
N ALA A 103 -7.01 -16.45 -1.96
CA ALA A 103 -6.77 -17.88 -1.79
C ALA A 103 -7.88 -18.56 -0.96
N LEU A 104 -8.30 -17.93 0.14
CA LEU A 104 -9.44 -18.40 0.94
C LEU A 104 -10.77 -18.37 0.18
N LEU A 105 -10.96 -17.46 -0.78
CA LEU A 105 -12.18 -17.43 -1.60
C LEU A 105 -12.12 -18.42 -2.77
N GLU A 106 -10.93 -18.80 -3.24
CA GLU A 106 -10.71 -19.70 -4.38
C GLU A 106 -10.58 -21.17 -3.97
N ASP A 107 -10.22 -21.46 -2.71
CA ASP A 107 -10.00 -22.81 -2.22
C ASP A 107 -11.29 -23.68 -2.19
N PRO A 108 -11.40 -24.71 -3.05
CA PRO A 108 -12.53 -25.65 -3.05
C PRO A 108 -12.49 -26.59 -1.83
N SER A 109 -11.31 -26.77 -1.23
CA SER A 109 -11.07 -27.63 -0.06
C SER A 109 -11.49 -27.00 1.26
N LEU A 110 -11.99 -25.77 1.27
CA LEU A 110 -12.62 -25.17 2.46
C LEU A 110 -13.97 -25.78 2.84
N GLU A 111 -14.46 -26.78 2.10
CA GLU A 111 -15.46 -27.74 2.61
C GLU A 111 -14.84 -28.84 3.51
N MET A 112 -13.50 -28.96 3.49
CA MET A 112 -12.66 -29.93 4.19
C MET A 112 -11.59 -29.24 5.05
N VAL A 113 -11.95 -28.81 6.27
CA VAL A 113 -10.95 -28.27 7.21
C VAL A 113 -10.27 -29.43 7.96
N LYS A 114 -8.93 -29.45 8.02
CA LYS A 114 -8.10 -30.54 8.59
C LYS A 114 -8.43 -31.94 8.01
N GLY A 115 -8.73 -32.04 6.71
CA GLY A 115 -9.02 -33.32 6.05
C GLY A 115 -10.37 -33.96 6.40
N LYS A 116 -11.24 -33.27 7.14
CA LYS A 116 -12.60 -33.73 7.48
C LYS A 116 -13.66 -32.83 6.84
N ARG A 117 -14.73 -33.43 6.31
CA ARG A 117 -15.92 -32.68 5.86
C ARG A 117 -16.49 -31.87 7.03
N LEU A 118 -16.72 -30.58 6.80
CA LEU A 118 -17.37 -29.71 7.78
C LEU A 118 -18.77 -30.23 8.10
N LYS A 119 -19.10 -30.28 9.40
CA LYS A 119 -20.48 -30.62 9.81
C LYS A 119 -21.42 -29.50 9.35
N PRO A 120 -22.66 -29.82 8.93
CA PRO A 120 -23.63 -28.80 8.55
C PRO A 120 -23.94 -27.81 9.69
N ARG A 121 -23.85 -28.29 10.93
CA ARG A 121 -24.02 -27.48 12.15
C ARG A 121 -22.90 -27.81 13.13
N MET A 122 -22.26 -26.77 13.65
CA MET A 122 -21.11 -26.84 14.56
C MET A 122 -21.34 -25.93 15.76
N THR A 123 -20.78 -26.30 16.90
CA THR A 123 -20.72 -25.46 18.10
C THR A 123 -19.61 -24.41 17.98
N ILE A 124 -19.66 -23.39 18.84
CA ILE A 124 -18.61 -22.34 18.85
C ILE A 124 -17.21 -22.92 19.11
N GLY A 125 -17.10 -23.97 19.94
CA GLY A 125 -15.84 -24.62 20.25
C GLY A 125 -15.26 -25.38 19.06
N GLU A 126 -16.10 -26.12 18.34
CA GLU A 126 -15.69 -26.80 17.10
C GLU A 126 -15.21 -25.79 16.05
N VAL A 127 -15.93 -24.68 15.88
CA VAL A 127 -15.52 -23.64 14.91
C VAL A 127 -14.24 -22.92 15.33
N ALA A 128 -14.08 -22.62 16.63
CA ALA A 128 -12.86 -22.04 17.18
C ALA A 128 -11.64 -22.93 16.90
N GLU A 129 -11.76 -24.24 17.10
CA GLU A 129 -10.68 -25.19 16.86
C GLU A 129 -10.35 -25.37 15.36
N LEU A 130 -11.36 -25.30 14.50
CA LEU A 130 -11.22 -25.39 13.05
C LEU A 130 -10.56 -24.15 12.46
N ALA A 131 -10.94 -22.97 12.94
CA ALA A 131 -10.40 -21.69 12.48
C ALA A 131 -9.15 -21.26 13.25
N ASP A 132 -8.78 -21.98 14.30
CA ASP A 132 -7.65 -21.72 15.19
C ASP A 132 -7.69 -20.27 15.73
N VAL A 133 -8.81 -19.98 16.41
CA VAL A 133 -9.14 -18.72 17.08
C VAL A 133 -9.80 -18.99 18.43
N GLU A 134 -9.72 -18.02 19.34
CA GLU A 134 -10.44 -18.10 20.61
C GLU A 134 -11.96 -17.95 20.43
N THR A 135 -12.74 -18.69 21.21
CA THR A 135 -14.22 -18.55 21.21
C THR A 135 -14.69 -17.13 21.59
N SER A 136 -13.89 -16.41 22.40
CA SER A 136 -14.13 -15.01 22.76
C SER A 136 -14.05 -14.08 21.54
N ALA A 137 -13.16 -14.36 20.59
CA ALA A 137 -13.03 -13.60 19.35
C ALA A 137 -14.28 -13.78 18.47
N ILE A 138 -14.77 -15.02 18.34
CA ILE A 138 -16.01 -15.31 17.59
C ILE A 138 -17.21 -14.57 18.19
N ARG A 139 -17.37 -14.59 19.53
CA ARG A 139 -18.45 -13.85 20.22
C ARG A 139 -18.36 -12.34 19.99
N HIS A 140 -17.13 -11.82 19.96
CA HIS A 140 -16.91 -10.42 19.70
C HIS A 140 -17.28 -10.07 18.25
N TRP A 141 -16.96 -10.91 17.26
CA TRP A 141 -17.37 -10.71 15.86
C TRP A 141 -18.88 -10.79 15.66
N GLU A 142 -19.59 -11.67 16.37
CA GLU A 142 -21.05 -11.64 16.40
C GLU A 142 -21.60 -10.32 16.94
N LYS A 143 -21.00 -9.80 18.03
CA LYS A 143 -21.41 -8.51 18.61
C LYS A 143 -21.19 -7.35 17.65
N GLU A 144 -20.14 -7.42 16.83
CA GLU A 144 -19.85 -6.45 15.77
C GLU A 144 -20.72 -6.64 14.52
N GLY A 145 -21.61 -7.64 14.49
CA GLY A 145 -22.48 -7.93 13.36
C GLY A 145 -21.77 -8.57 12.16
N LEU A 146 -20.57 -9.13 12.37
CA LEU A 146 -19.79 -9.80 11.32
C LEU A 146 -20.20 -11.27 11.12
N LEU A 147 -20.95 -11.83 12.08
CA LEU A 147 -21.43 -13.20 12.09
C LEU A 147 -22.86 -13.24 12.64
N SER A 148 -23.73 -13.99 11.98
CA SER A 148 -25.14 -14.12 12.32
C SER A 148 -25.55 -15.60 12.47
N PRO A 149 -25.00 -16.34 13.46
CA PRO A 149 -25.30 -17.77 13.61
C PRO A 149 -26.73 -18.00 14.07
N GLU A 150 -27.32 -19.07 13.56
CA GLU A 150 -28.64 -19.54 14.02
C GLU A 150 -28.55 -20.08 15.46
N ARG A 151 -29.71 -20.11 16.14
CA ARG A 151 -29.84 -20.80 17.42
C ARG A 151 -30.61 -22.10 17.24
N ASN A 152 -30.13 -23.14 17.89
CA ASN A 152 -30.86 -24.39 17.99
C ASN A 152 -32.22 -24.13 18.66
N PRO A 153 -33.35 -24.49 18.03
CA PRO A 153 -34.68 -24.26 18.59
C PRO A 153 -34.93 -25.07 19.88
N ASP A 154 -34.26 -26.20 20.08
CA ASP A 154 -34.56 -27.11 21.20
C ASP A 154 -33.81 -26.74 22.49
N ASN A 155 -32.62 -26.14 22.38
CA ASN A 155 -31.76 -25.86 23.53
C ASN A 155 -31.09 -24.48 23.50
N GLY A 156 -31.36 -23.66 22.49
CA GLY A 156 -30.91 -22.27 22.41
C GLY A 156 -29.42 -22.08 22.11
N TYR A 157 -28.63 -23.15 21.95
CA TYR A 157 -27.21 -23.06 21.62
C TYR A 157 -27.00 -22.49 20.22
N ARG A 158 -25.90 -21.73 20.05
CA ARG A 158 -25.50 -21.21 18.73
C ARG A 158 -25.03 -22.34 17.83
N LEU A 159 -25.53 -22.37 16.61
CA LEU A 159 -25.14 -23.30 15.56
C LEU A 159 -24.51 -22.53 14.42
N TYR A 160 -23.26 -22.86 14.15
CA TYR A 160 -22.48 -22.30 13.06
C TYR A 160 -22.49 -23.27 11.90
N THR A 161 -22.43 -22.70 10.70
CA THR A 161 -22.44 -23.44 9.43
C THR A 161 -21.05 -23.38 8.81
N PRO A 162 -20.76 -24.19 7.77
CA PRO A 162 -19.53 -24.07 7.01
C PRO A 162 -19.27 -22.64 6.48
N LEU A 163 -20.32 -21.88 6.16
CA LEU A 163 -20.22 -20.48 5.76
C LEU A 163 -19.63 -19.61 6.88
N HIS A 164 -20.07 -19.82 8.11
CA HIS A 164 -19.53 -19.10 9.27
C HIS A 164 -18.05 -19.40 9.50
N VAL A 165 -17.60 -20.65 9.29
CA VAL A 165 -16.17 -20.99 9.35
C VAL A 165 -15.38 -20.19 8.32
N ARG A 166 -15.90 -20.04 7.09
CA ARG A 166 -15.27 -19.21 6.04
C ARG A 166 -15.19 -17.74 6.48
N GLN A 167 -16.27 -17.18 7.00
CA GLN A 167 -16.28 -15.80 7.52
C GLN A 167 -15.25 -15.60 8.64
N ILE A 168 -15.13 -16.54 9.57
CA ILE A 168 -14.20 -16.50 10.71
C ILE A 168 -12.74 -16.58 10.23
N LEU A 169 -12.42 -17.47 9.29
CA LEU A 169 -11.08 -17.55 8.69
C LEU A 169 -10.72 -16.27 7.93
N LEU A 170 -11.68 -15.69 7.21
CA LEU A 170 -11.53 -14.38 6.56
C LEU A 170 -11.27 -13.30 7.61
N ILE A 171 -12.11 -13.14 8.63
CA ILE A 171 -11.93 -12.12 9.67
C ILE A 171 -10.58 -12.29 10.38
N ARG A 172 -10.12 -13.52 10.61
CA ARG A 172 -8.81 -13.84 11.20
C ARG A 172 -7.65 -13.36 10.34
N SER A 173 -7.63 -13.68 9.03
CA SER A 173 -6.55 -13.26 8.14
C SER A 173 -6.50 -11.73 8.02
N LEU A 174 -7.69 -11.12 8.00
CA LEU A 174 -7.93 -9.69 7.87
C LEU A 174 -7.55 -8.88 9.12
N ARG A 175 -7.60 -9.45 10.32
CA ARG A 175 -7.26 -8.75 11.59
C ARG A 175 -5.78 -8.52 11.83
N LYS A 176 -4.87 -9.08 11.03
CA LYS A 176 -3.43 -8.84 11.17
C LYS A 176 -2.99 -7.43 10.76
N THR A 177 -3.88 -6.60 10.21
CA THR A 177 -3.54 -5.24 9.76
C THR A 177 -4.68 -4.25 10.01
N VAL A 178 -4.43 -3.20 10.82
CA VAL A 178 -5.42 -2.19 11.25
C VAL A 178 -6.05 -1.41 10.06
N PHE A 179 -5.39 -1.39 8.89
CA PHE A 179 -5.78 -0.55 7.76
C PHE A 179 -6.86 -1.12 6.83
N PHE A 180 -7.22 -2.41 6.94
CA PHE A 180 -8.18 -3.00 6.01
C PHE A 180 -9.64 -2.96 6.51
N LEU A 181 -9.90 -2.51 7.75
CA LEU A 181 -11.20 -2.65 8.43
C LEU A 181 -12.40 -2.01 7.71
N GLU A 182 -12.19 -0.89 7.02
CA GLU A 182 -13.28 -0.23 6.28
C GLU A 182 -13.63 -0.92 4.96
N LYS A 183 -12.64 -1.48 4.24
CA LYS A 183 -12.87 -2.29 3.03
C LYS A 183 -13.36 -3.71 3.37
N ILE A 184 -13.06 -4.21 4.57
CA ILE A 184 -13.49 -5.53 5.09
C ILE A 184 -15.00 -5.62 5.23
N LYS A 185 -15.69 -4.55 5.68
CA LYS A 185 -17.14 -4.60 5.89
C LYS A 185 -17.89 -4.99 4.61
N GLY A 186 -17.50 -4.42 3.47
CA GLY A 186 -18.11 -4.75 2.17
C GLY A 186 -17.86 -6.18 1.72
N ILE A 187 -16.66 -6.73 1.98
CA ILE A 187 -16.30 -8.11 1.63
C ILE A 187 -17.03 -9.11 2.54
N VAL A 188 -17.09 -8.84 3.85
CA VAL A 188 -17.78 -9.69 4.82
C VAL A 188 -19.29 -9.72 4.55
N GLN A 189 -19.89 -8.57 4.24
CA GLN A 189 -21.31 -8.48 3.85
C GLN A 189 -21.59 -9.18 2.52
N ALA A 190 -20.69 -9.11 1.54
CA ALA A 190 -20.86 -9.81 0.26
C ALA A 190 -20.83 -11.34 0.41
N VAL A 191 -20.01 -11.86 1.34
CA VAL A 191 -19.96 -13.28 1.68
C VAL A 191 -21.24 -13.75 2.39
N GLU A 192 -21.87 -12.88 3.19
CA GLU A 192 -23.14 -13.16 3.88
C GLU A 192 -24.31 -13.42 2.91
N HIS A 193 -24.30 -12.76 1.73
CA HIS A 193 -25.32 -12.94 0.69
C HIS A 193 -25.02 -14.10 -0.31
N GLN A 194 -24.18 -15.07 0.06
CA GLN A 194 -23.85 -16.27 -0.75
C GLN A 194 -23.25 -16.01 -2.15
N SER A 195 -22.85 -14.78 -2.49
CA SER A 195 -22.23 -14.50 -3.78
C SER A 195 -20.71 -14.52 -3.68
N ILE A 196 -20.15 -15.73 -3.52
CA ILE A 196 -18.69 -15.96 -3.53
C ILE A 196 -18.07 -15.39 -4.82
N GLU A 197 -18.77 -15.50 -5.95
CA GLU A 197 -18.34 -14.89 -7.22
C GLU A 197 -18.26 -13.35 -7.15
N GLN A 198 -19.23 -12.71 -6.50
CA GLN A 198 -19.18 -11.25 -6.33
C GLN A 198 -18.05 -10.85 -5.38
N ALA A 199 -17.81 -11.60 -4.30
CA ALA A 199 -16.66 -11.36 -3.41
C ALA A 199 -15.32 -11.56 -4.14
N ARG A 200 -15.19 -12.59 -4.99
CA ARG A 200 -14.03 -12.82 -5.87
C ARG A 200 -13.82 -11.66 -6.82
N LYS A 201 -14.88 -11.18 -7.47
CA LYS A 201 -14.81 -10.03 -8.38
C LYS A 201 -14.32 -8.78 -7.66
N MET A 202 -14.91 -8.43 -6.52
CA MET A 202 -14.46 -7.28 -5.72
C MET A 202 -13.00 -7.42 -5.27
N MET A 203 -12.55 -8.62 -4.90
CA MET A 203 -11.16 -8.86 -4.51
C MET A 203 -10.18 -8.67 -5.68
N ARG A 204 -10.53 -9.18 -6.87
CA ARG A 204 -9.72 -8.96 -8.09
C ARG A 204 -9.63 -7.49 -8.47
N GLU A 205 -10.72 -6.74 -8.31
CA GLU A 205 -10.73 -5.28 -8.49
C GLU A 205 -9.85 -4.58 -7.43
N ALA A 206 -9.88 -5.02 -6.16
CA ALA A 206 -8.99 -4.47 -5.14
C ALA A 206 -7.50 -4.75 -5.46
N LEU A 207 -7.17 -5.94 -5.95
CA LEU A 207 -5.82 -6.31 -6.38
C LEU A 207 -5.34 -5.48 -7.56
N SER A 208 -6.20 -5.15 -8.53
CA SER A 208 -5.82 -4.31 -9.67
C SER A 208 -5.42 -2.90 -9.23
N VAL A 209 -6.09 -2.35 -8.22
CA VAL A 209 -5.73 -1.07 -7.60
C VAL A 209 -4.36 -1.15 -6.90
N ILE A 210 -4.09 -2.24 -6.17
CA ILE A 210 -2.77 -2.48 -5.55
C ILE A 210 -1.67 -2.58 -6.62
N HIS A 211 -1.92 -3.32 -7.69
CA HIS A 211 -0.99 -3.46 -8.82
C HIS A 211 -0.73 -2.13 -9.54
N GLU A 212 -1.72 -1.26 -9.65
CA GLU A 212 -1.53 0.06 -10.21
C GLU A 212 -0.72 0.95 -9.25
N ARG A 213 -1.02 0.90 -7.96
CA ARG A 213 -0.31 1.70 -6.96
C ARG A 213 1.17 1.31 -6.85
N ILE A 214 1.52 0.02 -6.96
CA ILE A 214 2.93 -0.40 -6.94
C ILE A 214 3.70 0.13 -8.16
N ARG A 215 3.09 0.11 -9.36
CA ARG A 215 3.69 0.72 -10.56
C ARG A 215 3.94 2.22 -10.37
N GLN A 216 2.96 2.93 -9.79
CA GLN A 216 3.07 4.35 -9.50
C GLN A 216 4.15 4.64 -8.45
N GLN A 217 4.26 3.82 -7.40
CA GLN A 217 5.33 3.96 -6.40
C GLN A 217 6.71 3.77 -7.02
N PHE A 218 6.91 2.75 -7.87
CA PHE A 218 8.19 2.56 -8.56
C PHE A 218 8.53 3.70 -9.53
N HIS A 219 7.53 4.24 -10.25
CA HIS A 219 7.75 5.42 -11.09
C HIS A 219 8.14 6.66 -10.27
N GLY A 220 7.50 6.86 -9.11
CA GLY A 220 7.86 7.91 -8.16
C GLY A 220 9.28 7.75 -7.62
N VAL A 221 9.67 6.53 -7.22
CA VAL A 221 11.05 6.22 -6.77
C VAL A 221 12.07 6.48 -7.87
N TYR A 222 11.76 6.08 -9.11
CA TYR A 222 12.64 6.38 -10.25
C TYR A 222 12.90 7.89 -10.40
N LYS A 223 11.85 8.72 -10.36
CA LYS A 223 12.02 10.18 -10.43
C LYS A 223 12.70 10.79 -9.20
N LEU A 224 12.55 10.18 -8.02
CA LEU A 224 13.29 10.57 -6.83
C LEU A 224 14.79 10.30 -6.97
N VAL A 225 15.17 9.14 -7.51
CA VAL A 225 16.58 8.81 -7.78
C VAL A 225 17.16 9.75 -8.83
N GLU A 226 16.45 10.05 -9.92
CA GLU A 226 16.88 11.05 -10.90
C GLU A 226 17.12 12.43 -10.25
N LEU A 227 16.21 12.87 -9.37
CA LEU A 227 16.40 14.10 -8.59
C LEU A 227 17.65 14.03 -7.72
N CYS A 228 17.88 12.91 -7.01
CA CYS A 228 19.05 12.75 -6.16
C CYS A 228 20.36 12.78 -6.96
N ILE A 229 20.38 12.21 -8.16
CA ILE A 229 21.54 12.27 -9.07
C ILE A 229 21.77 13.71 -9.54
N GLU A 230 20.72 14.43 -9.97
CA GLU A 230 20.81 15.84 -10.39
C GLU A 230 21.38 16.72 -9.27
N LEU A 231 21.02 16.44 -8.02
CA LEU A 231 21.53 17.14 -6.83
C LEU A 231 22.88 16.62 -6.31
N GLY A 232 23.48 15.63 -6.96
CA GLY A 232 24.72 14.99 -6.53
C GLY A 232 24.64 14.32 -5.15
N LEU A 233 23.44 13.89 -4.73
CA LEU A 233 23.21 13.10 -3.51
C LEU A 233 23.48 11.61 -3.72
N ILE A 234 23.34 11.12 -4.96
CA ILE A 234 23.67 9.76 -5.37
C ILE A 234 24.66 9.85 -6.53
N ASP A 235 25.70 9.03 -6.51
CA ASP A 235 26.61 8.89 -7.64
C ASP A 235 25.89 8.13 -8.78
N GLY A 236 25.57 8.86 -9.86
CA GLY A 236 24.92 8.31 -11.05
C GLY A 236 25.86 7.56 -12.00
N SER A 237 27.14 7.38 -11.65
CA SER A 237 28.07 6.61 -12.45
C SER A 237 27.87 5.10 -12.28
N ASP A 238 27.89 4.35 -13.39
CA ASP A 238 27.87 2.87 -13.39
C ASP A 238 28.94 2.26 -12.47
N ALA A 239 30.07 2.98 -12.31
CA ALA A 239 31.18 2.58 -11.46
C ALA A 239 30.85 2.58 -9.96
N ALA A 240 29.88 3.37 -9.49
CA ALA A 240 29.44 3.36 -8.09
C ALA A 240 28.47 2.20 -7.80
N LEU A 241 27.58 1.89 -8.75
CA LEU A 241 26.62 0.78 -8.67
C LEU A 241 27.30 -0.60 -8.71
N THR A 242 28.48 -0.70 -9.34
CA THR A 242 29.27 -1.95 -9.43
C THR A 242 30.39 -2.07 -8.40
N ARG A 243 30.69 -1.03 -7.62
CA ARG A 243 31.85 -1.02 -6.69
C ARG A 243 31.67 -1.84 -5.42
N THR A 244 30.46 -2.31 -5.10
CA THR A 244 30.17 -2.96 -3.81
C THR A 244 29.97 -4.47 -3.90
N LEU A 245 30.84 -5.20 -4.61
CA LEU A 245 30.91 -6.68 -4.51
C LEU A 245 32.33 -7.24 -4.37
N HIS A 246 33.36 -6.41 -4.19
CA HIS A 246 34.72 -6.90 -3.92
C HIS A 246 35.23 -6.36 -2.58
N THR A 247 34.99 -7.12 -1.51
CA THR A 247 35.92 -7.43 -0.39
C THR A 247 35.17 -8.10 0.77
N PHE A 248 34.67 -9.32 0.54
CA PHE A 248 34.64 -10.34 1.59
C PHE A 248 35.66 -11.41 1.19
N GLU A 249 36.92 -11.01 1.05
CA GLU A 249 38.05 -11.93 1.08
C GLU A 249 38.96 -11.52 2.24
N GLY A 250 39.13 -12.45 3.19
CA GLY A 250 40.36 -12.52 3.99
C GLY A 250 40.29 -12.01 5.41
N GLY A 251 40.07 -12.95 6.34
CA GLY A 251 40.48 -12.86 7.74
C GLY A 251 39.75 -13.94 8.53
N GLY A 252 40.28 -15.14 8.77
CA GLY A 252 41.68 -15.54 8.86
C GLY A 252 41.82 -16.31 10.18
N THR A 253 42.36 -17.53 10.05
CA THR A 253 42.74 -18.52 11.09
C THR A 253 41.64 -19.19 11.89
#